data_AF-A0A640UMV4-F1
#
_entry.id   AF-A0A640UMV4-F1
#
_cell.length_a   1.000
_cell.length_b   1.000
_cell.length_c   1.000
_cell.angle_alpha   90.00
_cell.angle_beta   90.00
_cell.angle_gamma   90.00
#
_symmetry.space_group_name_H-M   'P 1'
#
loop_
_entity.id
_entity.type
_entity.pdbx_description
1 polymer ?
#
loop_
_entity_poly.entity_id
_entity_poly.type
_entity_poly.pdbx_seq_one_letter_code
_entity_poly.pdbx_strand_id
1 'polypeptide(L)'
;MNDRSTSEPQISEPRIVEFDLTAHESRRRTEVLAALGDTWDPIAVMEGEADAYRLLYSGLDAEQQATYDALVAAGVLPASGQG
;
A
#
# COMPACT_ATOMS: atom_id res chain seq x y z
N MET A 1 58.09 7.73 -25.22
CA MET A 1 56.85 7.99 -24.48
C MET A 1 55.79 8.53 -25.43
N ASN A 2 54.74 7.76 -25.72
CA ASN A 2 53.35 8.20 -25.60
C ASN A 2 52.44 7.00 -25.85
N ASP A 3 52.19 6.28 -24.76
CA ASP A 3 51.03 5.42 -24.57
C ASP A 3 49.78 6.30 -24.59
N ARG A 4 48.97 6.14 -25.63
CA ARG A 4 47.54 6.47 -25.55
C ARG A 4 46.79 5.58 -26.53
N SER A 5 46.84 4.27 -26.27
CA SER A 5 45.75 3.39 -26.67
C SER A 5 44.52 3.85 -25.91
N THR A 6 43.71 4.67 -26.57
CA THR A 6 42.39 5.07 -26.11
C THR A 6 41.56 3.80 -26.04
N SER A 7 41.47 3.18 -24.87
CA SER A 7 40.52 2.11 -24.61
C SER A 7 39.12 2.73 -24.70
N GLU A 8 38.48 2.58 -25.86
CA GLU A 8 37.05 2.88 -25.98
C GLU A 8 36.31 2.04 -24.93
N PRO A 9 35.43 2.64 -24.11
CA PRO A 9 34.64 1.86 -23.17
C PRO A 9 33.83 0.85 -23.98
N GLN A 10 34.04 -0.44 -23.70
CA GLN A 10 33.20 -1.49 -24.25
C GLN A 10 31.80 -1.32 -23.71
N ILE A 11 30.95 -0.60 -24.46
CA ILE A 11 29.54 -0.49 -24.13
C ILE A 11 28.93 -1.84 -24.48
N SER A 12 28.57 -2.61 -23.45
CA SER A 12 27.83 -3.86 -23.61
C SER A 12 26.64 -3.65 -24.54
N GLU A 13 26.48 -4.52 -25.54
CA GLU A 13 25.36 -4.44 -26.47
C GLU A 13 24.03 -4.45 -25.70
N PRO A 14 23.06 -3.61 -26.11
CA PRO A 14 21.76 -3.57 -25.46
C PRO A 14 21.04 -4.91 -25.65
N ARG A 15 20.70 -5.56 -24.54
CA ARG A 15 19.93 -6.80 -24.51
C ARG A 15 18.46 -6.49 -24.27
N ILE A 16 17.60 -7.01 -25.13
CA ILE A 16 16.15 -6.99 -24.91
C ILE A 16 15.84 -8.02 -23.83
N VAL A 17 15.17 -7.58 -22.77
CA VAL A 17 14.62 -8.44 -21.72
C VAL A 17 13.12 -8.27 -21.75
N GLU A 18 12.42 -9.39 -21.87
CA GLU A 18 10.95 -9.45 -21.86
C GLU A 18 10.49 -10.07 -20.54
N PHE A 19 9.50 -9.44 -19.90
CA PHE A 19 8.93 -9.91 -18.64
C PHE A 19 7.41 -10.08 -18.80
N ASP A 20 6.92 -11.26 -18.43
CA ASP A 20 5.48 -11.48 -18.28
C ASP A 20 5.01 -10.96 -16.92
N LEU A 21 4.62 -9.69 -16.90
CA LEU A 21 4.15 -9.03 -15.67
C LEU A 21 2.86 -9.67 -15.14
N THR A 22 2.04 -10.31 -15.98
CA THR A 22 0.83 -11.00 -15.56
C THR A 22 1.19 -12.26 -14.76
N ALA A 23 2.09 -13.10 -15.29
CA ALA A 23 2.57 -14.27 -14.57
C ALA A 23 3.29 -13.90 -13.27
N HIS A 24 4.10 -12.84 -13.28
CA HIS A 24 4.77 -12.34 -12.08
C HIS A 24 3.77 -11.83 -11.03
N GLU A 25 2.72 -11.12 -11.42
CA GLU A 25 1.70 -10.64 -10.49
C GLU A 25 0.86 -11.80 -9.92
N SER A 26 0.50 -12.78 -10.74
CA SER A 26 -0.17 -14.00 -10.26
C SER A 26 0.67 -14.69 -9.19
N ARG A 27 1.98 -14.86 -9.43
CA ARG A 27 2.88 -15.44 -8.43
C ARG A 27 2.93 -14.59 -7.17
N ARG A 28 3.10 -13.27 -7.28
CA ARG A 28 3.15 -12.37 -6.11
C ARG A 28 1.90 -12.52 -5.24
N ARG A 29 0.70 -12.54 -5.84
CA ARG A 29 -0.57 -12.69 -5.12
C ARG A 29 -0.68 -14.04 -4.42
N THR A 30 -0.27 -15.12 -5.09
CA THR A 30 -0.26 -16.46 -4.48
C THR A 30 0.64 -16.52 -3.26
N GLU A 31 1.86 -15.98 -3.35
CA GLU A 31 2.80 -15.94 -2.20
C GLU A 31 2.27 -15.08 -1.05
N VAL A 32 1.60 -13.96 -1.36
CA VAL A 32 0.95 -13.11 -0.34
C VAL A 32 -0.15 -13.88 0.40
N LEU A 33 -1.04 -14.56 -0.33
CA LEU A 33 -2.09 -15.36 0.28
C LEU A 33 -1.53 -16.52 1.12
N ALA A 34 -0.48 -17.18 0.64
CA ALA A 34 0.22 -18.23 1.38
C ALA A 34 0.84 -17.70 2.68
N ALA A 35 1.40 -16.49 2.66
CA ALA A 35 1.99 -15.85 3.84
C ALA A 35 0.94 -15.42 4.89
N LEU A 36 -0.28 -15.05 4.45
CA LEU A 36 -1.41 -14.74 5.34
C LEU A 36 -1.96 -15.99 6.05
N GLY A 37 -1.89 -17.14 5.38
CA GLY A 37 -2.22 -18.45 5.93
C GLY A 37 -3.73 -18.76 5.98
N ASP A 38 -4.04 -20.03 6.24
CA ASP A 38 -5.41 -20.57 6.13
C ASP A 38 -6.39 -20.03 7.18
N THR A 39 -5.88 -19.39 8.23
CA THR A 39 -6.70 -18.77 9.28
C THR A 39 -7.04 -17.31 8.99
N TRP A 40 -6.54 -16.75 7.90
CA TRP A 40 -6.82 -15.36 7.55
C TRP A 40 -8.25 -15.22 7.02
N ASP A 41 -9.08 -14.49 7.77
CA ASP A 41 -10.43 -14.10 7.36
C ASP A 41 -10.42 -12.62 6.93
N PRO A 42 -10.47 -12.32 5.63
CA PRO A 42 -10.43 -10.94 5.14
C PRO A 42 -11.63 -10.12 5.59
N ILE A 43 -12.79 -10.75 5.81
CA ILE A 43 -14.01 -10.05 6.26
C ILE A 43 -13.84 -9.64 7.72
N ALA A 44 -13.38 -10.55 8.57
CA ALA A 44 -13.10 -10.25 9.98
C ALA A 44 -12.04 -9.15 10.14
N VAL A 45 -11.02 -9.09 9.28
CA VAL A 45 -10.02 -8.01 9.28
C VAL A 45 -10.65 -6.66 8.91
N MET A 46 -11.49 -6.62 7.88
CA MET A 46 -12.17 -5.38 7.47
C MET A 46 -13.15 -4.88 8.55
N GLU A 47 -13.91 -5.78 9.17
CA GLU A 47 -14.80 -5.45 10.29
C GLU A 47 -13.99 -4.92 11.48
N GLY A 48 -12.87 -5.56 11.82
CA GLY A 48 -11.98 -5.11 12.89
C GLY A 48 -11.37 -3.73 12.62
N GLU A 49 -11.03 -3.44 11.37
CA GLU A 49 -10.54 -2.12 10.96
C GLU A 49 -11.62 -1.04 11.10
N ALA A 50 -12.85 -1.32 10.66
CA ALA A 50 -13.98 -0.41 10.83
C ALA A 50 -14.30 -0.15 12.31
N ASP A 51 -14.21 -1.18 13.14
CA ASP A 51 -14.40 -1.09 14.59
C ASP A 51 -13.32 -0.24 15.26
N ALA A 52 -12.05 -0.45 14.89
CA ALA A 52 -10.93 0.37 15.35
C ALA A 52 -11.09 1.83 14.92
N TYR A 53 -11.60 2.07 13.71
CA TYR A 53 -11.86 3.42 13.20
C TYR A 53 -12.93 4.13 14.03
N ARG A 54 -14.02 3.44 14.40
CA ARG A 54 -15.05 4.01 15.30
C ARG A 54 -14.48 4.30 16.69
N LEU A 55 -13.59 3.47 17.19
CA LEU A 55 -12.96 3.67 18.50
C LEU A 55 -12.09 4.93 18.53
N LEU A 56 -11.40 5.27 17.45
CA LEU A 56 -10.51 6.45 17.36
C LEU A 56 -11.23 7.77 17.68
N TYR A 57 -12.51 7.86 17.30
CA TYR A 57 -13.37 9.03 17.53
C TYR A 57 -14.48 8.73 18.55
N SER A 58 -14.26 7.75 19.42
CA SER A 58 -15.16 7.46 20.53
C SER A 58 -14.80 8.28 21.77
N GLY A 59 -15.79 8.56 22.61
CA GLY A 59 -15.56 9.24 23.90
C GLY A 59 -15.13 10.71 23.77
N LEU A 60 -15.41 11.35 22.64
CA LEU A 60 -15.14 12.76 22.44
C LEU A 60 -16.01 13.61 23.37
N ASP A 61 -15.40 14.64 23.95
CA ASP A 61 -16.15 15.69 24.61
C ASP A 61 -16.85 16.61 23.57
N ALA A 62 -17.62 17.59 24.05
CA ALA A 62 -18.41 18.46 23.18
C ALA A 62 -17.56 19.30 22.21
N GLU A 63 -16.38 19.75 22.62
CA GLU A 63 -15.50 20.57 21.78
C GLU A 63 -14.79 19.71 20.73
N GLN A 64 -14.35 18.52 21.14
CA GLN A 64 -13.76 17.52 20.27
C GLN A 64 -14.77 17.01 19.23
N GLN A 65 -16.01 16.76 19.63
CA GLN A 65 -17.08 16.35 18.72
C GLN A 65 -17.38 17.43 17.69
N ALA A 66 -17.46 18.70 18.11
CA ALA A 66 -17.68 19.81 17.17
C ALA A 66 -16.54 19.95 16.15
N THR A 67 -15.29 19.71 16.58
CA THR A 67 -14.13 19.69 15.69
C THR A 67 -14.18 18.51 14.71
N TYR A 68 -14.52 17.31 15.20
CA TYR A 68 -14.70 16.13 14.36
C TYR A 68 -15.77 16.36 13.30
N ASP A 69 -16.95 16.88 13.68
CA ASP A 69 -18.05 17.15 12.77
C ASP A 69 -17.65 18.17 11.69
N ALA A 70 -16.89 19.21 12.05
CA ALA A 70 -16.38 20.19 11.10
C ALA A 70 -15.39 19.57 10.09
N LEU A 71 -14.51 18.68 10.55
CA LEU A 71 -13.56 17.97 9.68
C LEU A 71 -14.26 16.97 8.75
N VAL A 72 -15.31 16.30 9.22
CA VAL A 72 -16.15 15.44 8.39
C VAL A 72 -16.89 16.25 7.32
N ALA A 73 -17.50 17.37 7.70
CA ALA A 73 -18.18 18.25 6.76
C ALA A 73 -17.23 18.83 5.70
N ALA A 74 -15.97 19.07 6.05
CA ALA A 74 -14.92 19.51 5.13
C ALA A 74 -14.33 18.38 4.27
N GLY A 75 -14.70 17.12 4.52
CA GLY A 75 -14.15 15.95 3.81
C GLY A 75 -12.71 15.60 4.20
N VAL A 76 -12.21 16.15 5.31
CA VAL A 76 -10.89 15.83 5.84
C VAL A 76 -10.89 14.48 6.56
N LEU A 77 -11.97 14.20 7.29
CA LEU A 77 -12.19 12.92 7.96
C LEU A 77 -13.40 12.21 7.35
N PRO A 78 -13.37 10.88 7.23
CA PRO A 78 -14.57 10.11 6.92
C PRO A 78 -15.54 10.10 8.11
N ALA A 79 -16.84 10.00 7.80
CA ALA A 79 -17.86 9.84 8.82
C ALA A 79 -17.76 8.46 9.47
N SER A 80 -17.95 8.41 10.79
CA SER A 80 -17.96 7.17 11.55
C SER A 80 -19.03 6.21 10.99
N GLY A 81 -18.62 4.99 10.67
CA GLY A 81 -19.49 3.97 10.09
C GLY A 81 -19.63 3.99 8.56
N GLN A 82 -18.89 4.83 7.84
CA GLN A 82 -18.64 4.62 6.41
C GLN A 82 -17.34 3.82 6.24
N GLY A 83 -17.46 2.50 6.28
CA GLY A 83 -16.41 1.52 5.99
C GLY A 83 -17.04 0.31 5.31
#